data_AF-A0ABD6BQ73-F1
#
_entry.id   AF-A0ABD6BQ73-F1
#
_cell.length_a   1.000
_cell.length_b   1.000
_cell.length_c   1.000
_cell.angle_alpha   90.00
_cell.angle_beta   90.00
_cell.angle_gamma   90.00
#
_symmetry.space_group_name_H-M   'P 1'
#
loop_
_entity.id
_entity.type
_entity.pdbx_description
1 polymer ?
#
loop_
_entity_poly.entity_id
_entity_poly.type
_entity_poly.pdbx_seq_one_letter_code
_entity_poly.pdbx_strand_id
1 'polypeptide(L)'
;MKELPRESLLAAVSPLDGRYAGKTADLVPYASEAALIEARLRVEVEYLLALADTDGVDCEVGSAERTRLRAVVDEFDAEDAALVKQIETEGTEQFSATNHDVKAVEYFLRTETPERLHPWIHFGLTSEDVNNLANRLNAKGAVEDVLLPEIASIREALTAMAREHRDVPMLARTHGQPATPTTFGKEMAVFAARLGRAEARARAAAEELSGKLAGASGTYAAHVAAYPDEDWRAFSAAFVHSLGLEHTPLATQINPCDDLAALFDALSGVNNVLVDLDRDVWRYVSDRYLGQESEAGETGSSTMPHKVNPIDFENSEGNLSKANADLTFLRDYVTTSRLQRDLSDSTVKRNVGAAFAHCLIGYRKTASGLGKVVPNEQVMREELEATPEIIGEAVQTILRREGDTAAYERVKDLTRGQRVTLEDFRDLFDDLDVDEDVRAELRALTPAGYTGIADELVDELNG
;
A
#
# COMPACT_ATOMS: atom_id res chain seq x y z
N MET A 1 -14.10 -34.28 9.41
CA MET A 1 -14.20 -34.01 7.96
C MET A 1 -13.76 -35.25 7.22
N LYS A 2 -14.54 -35.78 6.29
CA LYS A 2 -14.01 -36.76 5.32
C LYS A 2 -13.00 -36.03 4.43
N GLU A 3 -11.92 -36.70 4.06
CA GLU A 3 -10.72 -36.18 3.37
C GLU A 3 -10.98 -34.95 2.49
N LEU A 4 -10.51 -33.76 2.93
CA LEU A 4 -10.44 -32.57 2.08
C LEU A 4 -9.04 -32.57 1.45
N PRO A 5 -8.90 -32.68 0.11
CA PRO A 5 -7.60 -32.62 -0.55
C PRO A 5 -6.88 -31.30 -0.21
N ARG A 6 -5.57 -31.37 0.06
CA ARG A 6 -4.76 -30.19 0.43
C ARG A 6 -4.71 -29.13 -0.69
N GLU A 7 -4.89 -29.54 -1.93
CA GLU A 7 -4.95 -28.68 -3.12
C GLU A 7 -6.26 -27.87 -3.21
N SER A 8 -7.28 -28.21 -2.42
CA SER A 8 -8.54 -27.45 -2.39
C SER A 8 -8.34 -26.10 -1.71
N LEU A 9 -8.82 -25.01 -2.32
CA LEU A 9 -8.88 -23.68 -1.68
C LEU A 9 -9.65 -23.70 -0.35
N LEU A 10 -10.59 -24.64 -0.18
CA LEU A 10 -11.33 -24.84 1.08
C LEU A 10 -10.50 -25.55 2.17
N ALA A 11 -9.38 -26.17 1.79
CA ALA A 11 -8.41 -26.75 2.71
C ALA A 11 -7.30 -25.76 3.13
N ALA A 12 -7.23 -24.58 2.48
CA ALA A 12 -6.23 -23.58 2.79
C ALA A 12 -6.35 -23.12 4.26
N VAL A 13 -5.22 -23.17 4.98
CA VAL A 13 -5.15 -22.72 6.39
C VAL A 13 -5.23 -21.20 6.45
N SER A 14 -4.52 -20.52 5.55
CA SER A 14 -4.58 -19.08 5.41
C SER A 14 -5.81 -18.67 4.59
N PRO A 15 -6.57 -17.64 5.00
CA PRO A 15 -7.65 -17.13 4.17
C PRO A 15 -7.12 -16.43 2.90
N LEU A 16 -5.85 -16.01 2.88
CA LEU A 16 -5.22 -15.36 1.73
C LEU A 16 -5.18 -16.28 0.51
N ASP A 17 -4.95 -17.57 0.73
CA ASP A 17 -4.87 -18.62 -0.30
C ASP A 17 -6.16 -19.44 -0.41
N GLY A 18 -7.19 -19.08 0.37
CA GLY A 18 -8.48 -19.75 0.40
C GLY A 18 -9.61 -18.79 0.03
N ARG A 19 -10.28 -18.25 1.06
CA ARG A 19 -11.41 -17.31 0.91
C ARG A 19 -11.09 -16.13 -0.02
N TYR A 20 -9.87 -15.62 0.03
CA TYR A 20 -9.42 -14.44 -0.70
C TYR A 20 -8.49 -14.76 -1.87
N ALA A 21 -8.31 -16.02 -2.26
CA ALA A 21 -7.39 -16.42 -3.32
C ALA A 21 -7.62 -15.65 -4.64
N GLY A 22 -8.89 -15.47 -5.03
CA GLY A 22 -9.23 -14.68 -6.23
C GLY A 22 -8.95 -13.18 -6.11
N LYS A 23 -8.73 -12.66 -4.89
CA LYS A 23 -8.36 -11.25 -4.62
C LYS A 23 -6.86 -11.06 -4.47
N THR A 24 -6.09 -12.15 -4.31
CA THR A 24 -4.64 -12.12 -4.12
C THR A 24 -3.88 -12.72 -5.31
N ALA A 25 -4.60 -13.22 -6.33
CA ALA A 25 -4.04 -13.89 -7.50
C ALA A 25 -2.95 -13.07 -8.23
N ASP A 26 -3.12 -11.75 -8.34
CA ASP A 26 -2.15 -10.88 -9.02
C ASP A 26 -0.81 -10.76 -8.28
N LEU A 27 -0.75 -11.16 -7.01
CA LEU A 27 0.50 -11.24 -6.26
C LEU A 27 1.25 -12.56 -6.48
N VAL A 28 0.62 -13.60 -7.03
CA VAL A 28 1.26 -14.92 -7.23
C VAL A 28 2.59 -14.83 -8.01
N PRO A 29 2.71 -14.01 -9.07
CA PRO A 29 3.98 -13.82 -9.79
C PRO A 29 5.11 -13.18 -8.99
N TYR A 30 4.83 -12.67 -7.78
CA TYR A 30 5.82 -11.95 -6.96
C TYR A 30 5.96 -12.54 -5.53
N ALA A 31 4.88 -13.10 -4.99
CA ALA A 31 4.74 -13.44 -3.58
C ALA A 31 4.72 -14.95 -3.29
N SER A 32 4.86 -15.79 -4.32
CA SER A 32 4.82 -17.25 -4.19
C SER A 32 6.23 -17.87 -4.13
N GLU A 33 6.31 -19.14 -3.74
CA GLU A 33 7.57 -19.90 -3.83
C GLU A 33 8.06 -19.99 -5.28
N ALA A 34 7.14 -20.17 -6.24
CA ALA A 34 7.46 -20.20 -7.67
C ALA A 34 8.05 -18.87 -8.13
N ALA A 35 7.47 -17.74 -7.70
CA ALA A 35 8.00 -16.40 -7.98
C ALA A 35 9.41 -16.20 -7.41
N LEU A 36 9.68 -16.73 -6.21
CA LEU A 36 11.03 -16.66 -5.64
C LEU A 36 12.03 -17.50 -6.44
N ILE A 37 11.61 -18.68 -6.92
CA ILE A 37 12.44 -19.54 -7.79
C ILE A 37 12.72 -18.84 -9.12
N GLU A 38 11.69 -18.31 -9.78
CA GLU A 38 11.81 -17.59 -11.05
C GLU A 38 12.74 -16.37 -10.91
N ALA A 39 12.58 -15.57 -9.85
CA ALA A 39 13.43 -14.41 -9.62
C ALA A 39 14.90 -14.81 -9.33
N ARG A 40 15.14 -15.94 -8.63
CA ARG A 40 16.49 -16.49 -8.45
C ARG A 40 17.10 -16.95 -9.78
N LEU A 41 16.30 -17.63 -10.60
CA LEU A 41 16.71 -18.08 -11.93
C LEU A 41 17.07 -16.88 -12.82
N ARG A 42 16.27 -15.81 -12.80
CA ARG A 42 16.55 -14.54 -13.49
C ARG A 42 17.89 -13.94 -13.06
N VAL A 43 18.15 -13.88 -11.75
CA VAL A 43 19.41 -13.34 -11.22
C VAL A 43 20.61 -14.20 -11.66
N GLU A 44 20.52 -15.52 -11.58
CA GLU A 44 21.58 -16.43 -12.03
C GLU A 44 21.87 -16.30 -13.53
N VAL A 45 20.81 -16.26 -14.34
CA VAL A 45 20.92 -16.10 -15.80
C VAL A 45 21.57 -14.77 -16.16
N GLU A 46 21.04 -13.65 -15.67
CA GLU A 46 21.61 -12.35 -16.01
C GLU A 46 23.02 -12.17 -15.43
N TYR A 47 23.34 -12.79 -14.28
CA TYR A 47 24.70 -12.80 -13.74
C TYR A 47 25.67 -13.56 -14.64
N LEU A 48 25.29 -14.75 -15.12
CA LEU A 48 26.09 -15.53 -16.07
C LEU A 48 26.35 -14.74 -17.36
N LEU A 49 25.33 -14.05 -17.87
CA LEU A 49 25.46 -13.19 -19.04
C LEU A 49 26.39 -12.00 -18.80
N ALA A 50 26.26 -11.32 -17.66
CA ALA A 50 27.14 -10.21 -17.28
C ALA A 50 28.60 -10.65 -17.08
N LEU A 51 28.82 -11.82 -16.48
CA LEU A 51 30.16 -12.41 -16.37
C LEU A 51 30.76 -12.68 -17.75
N ALA A 52 29.98 -13.22 -18.69
CA ALA A 52 30.44 -13.49 -20.05
C ALA A 52 30.69 -12.22 -20.88
N ASP A 53 30.16 -11.07 -20.45
CA ASP A 53 30.42 -9.75 -21.04
C ASP A 53 31.64 -9.05 -20.41
N THR A 54 32.29 -9.68 -19.43
CA THR A 54 33.50 -9.13 -18.78
C THR A 54 34.75 -9.57 -19.54
N ASP A 55 35.47 -8.62 -20.14
CA ASP A 55 36.59 -8.88 -21.05
C ASP A 55 37.70 -9.79 -20.48
N GLY A 56 37.96 -9.76 -19.17
CA GLY A 56 38.99 -10.59 -18.53
C GLY A 56 38.51 -11.90 -17.93
N VAL A 57 37.25 -12.29 -18.16
CA VAL A 57 36.68 -13.56 -17.70
C VAL A 57 36.59 -14.55 -18.87
N ASP A 58 37.15 -15.75 -18.71
CA ASP A 58 37.19 -16.79 -19.76
C ASP A 58 35.84 -17.53 -19.94
N CYS A 59 34.71 -16.81 -19.90
CA CYS A 59 33.36 -17.35 -20.06
C CYS A 59 32.75 -16.90 -21.39
N GLU A 60 32.73 -17.78 -22.39
CA GLU A 60 32.10 -17.46 -23.69
C GLU A 60 30.63 -17.86 -23.71
N VAL A 61 29.70 -16.95 -24.01
CA VAL A 61 28.28 -17.26 -24.25
C VAL A 61 27.86 -16.69 -25.60
N GLY A 62 27.59 -17.58 -26.56
CA GLY A 62 27.21 -17.22 -27.92
C GLY A 62 25.79 -16.69 -28.02
N SER A 63 25.47 -15.94 -29.09
CA SER A 63 24.16 -15.27 -29.24
C SER A 63 22.95 -16.20 -29.09
N ALA A 64 23.00 -17.41 -29.66
CA ALA A 64 21.92 -18.39 -29.54
C ALA A 64 21.75 -18.89 -28.09
N GLU A 65 22.84 -19.08 -27.36
CA GLU A 65 22.80 -19.50 -25.95
C GLU A 65 22.26 -18.37 -25.07
N ARG A 66 22.60 -17.12 -25.36
CA ARG A 66 22.03 -15.95 -24.66
C ARG A 66 20.52 -15.87 -24.85
N THR A 67 20.03 -16.08 -26.07
CA THR A 67 18.59 -16.16 -26.35
C THR A 67 17.95 -17.32 -25.58
N ARG A 68 18.57 -18.49 -25.56
CA ARG A 68 18.03 -19.64 -24.81
C ARG A 68 17.99 -19.38 -23.30
N LEU A 69 19.06 -18.84 -22.73
CA LEU A 69 19.17 -18.52 -21.31
C LEU A 69 18.06 -17.57 -20.86
N ARG A 70 17.77 -16.51 -21.64
CA ARG A 70 16.66 -15.61 -21.34
C ARG A 70 15.30 -16.26 -21.52
N ALA A 71 15.13 -17.08 -22.57
CA ALA A 71 13.90 -17.85 -22.75
C ALA A 71 13.60 -18.80 -21.59
N VAL A 72 14.62 -19.39 -20.94
CA VAL A 72 14.45 -20.22 -19.73
C VAL A 72 13.81 -19.44 -18.58
N VAL A 73 14.04 -18.13 -18.49
CA VAL A 73 13.39 -17.25 -17.51
C VAL A 73 12.00 -16.85 -17.99
N ASP A 74 11.89 -16.38 -19.24
CA ASP A 74 10.64 -15.83 -19.79
C ASP A 74 9.54 -16.90 -19.98
N GLU A 75 9.93 -18.15 -20.18
CA GLU A 75 9.03 -19.31 -20.37
C GLU A 75 8.86 -20.14 -19.10
N PHE A 76 9.45 -19.72 -17.97
CA PHE A 76 9.42 -20.47 -16.70
C PHE A 76 7.99 -20.72 -16.24
N ASP A 77 7.66 -21.99 -15.97
CA ASP A 77 6.29 -22.40 -15.65
C ASP A 77 6.16 -23.24 -14.36
N ALA A 78 4.95 -23.78 -14.15
CA ALA A 78 4.65 -24.59 -12.97
C ALA A 78 5.37 -25.96 -12.97
N GLU A 79 5.66 -26.54 -14.14
CA GLU A 79 6.40 -27.78 -14.26
C GLU A 79 7.88 -27.55 -13.93
N ASP A 80 8.45 -26.43 -14.40
CA ASP A 80 9.80 -26.01 -14.04
C ASP A 80 9.94 -25.75 -12.53
N ALA A 81 9.00 -25.02 -11.94
CA ALA A 81 8.98 -24.79 -10.50
C ALA A 81 8.88 -26.10 -9.70
N ALA A 82 8.06 -27.05 -10.17
CA ALA A 82 7.95 -28.37 -9.56
C ALA A 82 9.25 -29.18 -9.70
N LEU A 83 9.94 -29.09 -10.85
CA LEU A 83 11.22 -29.74 -11.07
C LEU A 83 12.31 -29.18 -10.14
N VAL A 84 12.38 -27.86 -9.97
CA VAL A 84 13.30 -27.23 -9.00
C VAL A 84 13.03 -27.75 -7.59
N LYS A 85 11.75 -27.83 -7.19
CA LYS A 85 11.38 -28.40 -5.88
C LYS A 85 11.75 -29.88 -5.76
N GLN A 86 11.57 -30.66 -6.82
CA GLN A 86 11.96 -32.07 -6.84
C GLN A 86 13.48 -32.22 -6.65
N ILE A 87 14.30 -31.42 -7.36
CA ILE A 87 15.75 -31.39 -7.19
C ILE A 87 16.13 -31.04 -5.73
N GLU A 88 15.40 -30.12 -5.10
CA GLU A 88 15.64 -29.73 -3.71
C GLU A 88 15.35 -30.86 -2.71
N THR A 89 14.18 -31.51 -2.82
CA THR A 89 13.64 -32.37 -1.74
C THR A 89 13.87 -33.86 -1.97
N GLU A 90 13.84 -34.32 -3.21
CA GLU A 90 13.86 -35.74 -3.57
C GLU A 90 15.13 -36.11 -4.36
N GLY A 91 15.62 -35.17 -5.16
CA GLY A 91 16.63 -35.42 -6.19
C GLY A 91 16.01 -35.93 -7.49
N THR A 92 16.84 -36.04 -8.51
CA THR A 92 16.53 -36.56 -9.84
C THR A 92 17.49 -37.70 -10.19
N GLU A 93 17.34 -38.30 -11.37
CA GLU A 93 18.33 -39.27 -11.86
C GLU A 93 19.73 -38.67 -12.00
N GLN A 94 19.82 -37.34 -12.21
CA GLN A 94 21.08 -36.62 -12.42
C GLN A 94 21.66 -36.02 -11.14
N PHE A 95 20.81 -35.63 -10.18
CA PHE A 95 21.24 -34.91 -8.98
C PHE A 95 20.66 -35.51 -7.71
N SER A 96 21.48 -35.71 -6.68
CA SER A 96 20.98 -35.99 -5.33
C SER A 96 20.22 -34.78 -4.76
N ALA A 97 19.22 -35.04 -3.89
CA ALA A 97 18.49 -33.99 -3.17
C ALA A 97 19.46 -32.98 -2.52
N THR A 98 19.29 -31.69 -2.86
CA THR A 98 20.21 -30.66 -2.37
C THR A 98 19.92 -30.25 -0.92
N ASN A 99 18.67 -30.36 -0.48
CA ASN A 99 18.15 -29.74 0.75
C ASN A 99 18.51 -28.24 0.86
N HIS A 100 18.73 -27.59 -0.29
CA HIS A 100 19.10 -26.19 -0.40
C HIS A 100 18.50 -25.62 -1.70
N ASP A 101 17.62 -24.63 -1.53
CA ASP A 101 16.79 -24.05 -2.60
C ASP A 101 17.61 -23.38 -3.71
N VAL A 102 18.56 -22.49 -3.40
CA VAL A 102 19.42 -21.85 -4.42
C VAL A 102 20.26 -22.87 -5.18
N LYS A 103 20.75 -23.92 -4.50
CA LYS A 103 21.52 -24.99 -5.17
C LYS A 103 20.65 -25.80 -6.14
N ALA A 104 19.35 -25.93 -5.86
CA ALA A 104 18.42 -26.57 -6.78
C ALA A 104 18.19 -25.73 -8.05
N VAL A 105 18.12 -24.39 -7.92
CA VAL A 105 18.08 -23.47 -9.08
C VAL A 105 19.36 -23.60 -9.93
N GLU A 106 20.53 -23.67 -9.30
CA GLU A 106 21.80 -23.89 -10.00
C GLU A 106 21.76 -25.19 -10.81
N TYR A 107 21.26 -26.28 -10.24
CA TYR A 107 21.15 -27.57 -10.91
C TYR A 107 20.09 -27.60 -12.01
N PHE A 108 18.97 -26.91 -11.84
CA PHE A 108 18.00 -26.71 -12.89
C PHE A 108 18.63 -25.95 -14.08
N LEU A 109 19.36 -24.86 -13.83
CA LEU A 109 20.01 -24.13 -14.92
C LEU A 109 21.06 -24.98 -15.66
N ARG A 110 21.68 -25.96 -15.00
CA ARG A 110 22.58 -26.93 -15.65
C ARG A 110 21.86 -27.87 -16.61
N THR A 111 20.58 -28.21 -16.38
CA THR A 111 19.81 -29.03 -17.35
C THR A 111 19.51 -28.25 -18.63
N GLU A 112 19.42 -26.92 -18.51
CA GLU A 112 19.11 -26.01 -19.61
C GLU A 112 20.33 -25.46 -20.35
N THR A 113 21.54 -25.80 -19.92
CA THR A 113 22.79 -25.23 -20.45
C THR A 113 23.82 -26.29 -20.80
N PRO A 114 24.69 -26.03 -21.80
CA PRO A 114 25.77 -26.95 -22.15
C PRO A 114 26.78 -27.08 -21.00
N GLU A 115 27.37 -28.26 -20.84
CA GLU A 115 28.30 -28.59 -19.74
C GLU A 115 29.45 -27.59 -19.56
N ARG A 116 29.90 -26.96 -20.65
CA ARG A 116 30.94 -25.93 -20.64
C ARG A 116 30.57 -24.69 -19.81
N LEU A 117 29.29 -24.41 -19.62
CA LEU A 117 28.79 -23.28 -18.83
C LEU A 117 28.60 -23.63 -17.35
N HIS A 118 28.53 -24.92 -16.99
CA HIS A 118 28.23 -25.36 -15.62
C HIS A 118 29.20 -24.82 -14.55
N PRO A 119 30.52 -24.66 -14.80
CA PRO A 119 31.44 -24.05 -13.84
C PRO A 119 31.20 -22.56 -13.57
N TRP A 120 30.49 -21.87 -14.47
CA TRP A 120 30.25 -20.43 -14.42
C TRP A 120 28.91 -20.06 -13.77
N ILE A 121 27.97 -21.01 -13.72
CA ILE A 121 26.72 -20.83 -12.97
C ILE A 121 27.07 -20.69 -11.48
N HIS A 122 26.53 -19.65 -10.84
CA HIS A 122 26.83 -19.30 -9.45
C HIS A 122 28.31 -18.99 -9.15
N PHE A 123 29.11 -18.61 -10.16
CA PHE A 123 30.54 -18.35 -9.98
C PHE A 123 30.82 -17.20 -9.00
N GLY A 124 31.59 -17.46 -7.94
CA GLY A 124 31.98 -16.46 -6.94
C GLY A 124 30.86 -16.02 -5.97
N LEU A 125 29.61 -16.33 -6.29
CA LEU A 125 28.44 -15.94 -5.53
C LEU A 125 28.31 -16.72 -4.21
N THR A 126 27.56 -16.12 -3.28
CA THR A 126 26.89 -16.84 -2.20
C THR A 126 25.39 -16.88 -2.47
N SER A 127 24.67 -17.84 -1.86
CA SER A 127 23.20 -17.93 -1.95
C SER A 127 22.49 -16.60 -1.68
N GLU A 128 23.06 -15.76 -0.80
CA GLU A 128 22.50 -14.44 -0.52
C GLU A 128 22.73 -13.38 -1.57
N ASP A 129 23.75 -13.47 -2.43
CA ASP A 129 23.85 -12.58 -3.59
C ASP A 129 22.61 -12.77 -4.47
N VAL A 130 22.17 -14.02 -4.66
CA VAL A 130 20.96 -14.35 -5.42
C VAL A 130 19.68 -13.99 -4.65
N ASN A 131 19.56 -14.44 -3.39
CA ASN A 131 18.34 -14.25 -2.61
C ASN A 131 18.00 -12.77 -2.42
N ASN A 132 18.98 -11.93 -2.10
CA ASN A 132 18.69 -10.54 -1.75
C ASN A 132 18.18 -9.74 -2.95
N LEU A 133 18.67 -10.05 -4.16
CA LEU A 133 18.24 -9.47 -5.42
C LEU A 133 16.86 -10.00 -5.81
N ALA A 134 16.67 -11.32 -5.77
CA ALA A 134 15.38 -11.97 -6.08
C ALA A 134 14.23 -11.45 -5.21
N ASN A 135 14.44 -11.34 -3.89
CA ASN A 135 13.42 -10.81 -2.98
C ASN A 135 13.04 -9.36 -3.31
N ARG A 136 13.98 -8.54 -3.79
CA ARG A 136 13.74 -7.12 -4.11
C ARG A 136 13.10 -6.93 -5.47
N LEU A 137 13.48 -7.74 -6.46
CA LEU A 137 12.75 -7.80 -7.74
C LEU A 137 11.27 -8.13 -7.49
N ASN A 138 11.01 -9.15 -6.66
CA ASN A 138 9.65 -9.53 -6.29
C ASN A 138 8.93 -8.44 -5.49
N ALA A 139 9.57 -7.86 -4.47
CA ALA A 139 8.95 -6.79 -3.68
C ALA A 139 8.64 -5.55 -4.53
N LYS A 140 9.57 -5.15 -5.41
CA LYS A 140 9.43 -4.04 -6.34
C LYS A 140 8.26 -4.30 -7.29
N GLY A 141 8.25 -5.44 -7.98
CA GLY A 141 7.18 -5.81 -8.90
C GLY A 141 5.81 -5.89 -8.22
N ALA A 142 5.71 -6.51 -7.04
CA ALA A 142 4.46 -6.55 -6.28
C ALA A 142 3.94 -5.13 -5.95
N VAL A 143 4.82 -4.20 -5.61
CA VAL A 143 4.43 -2.83 -5.26
C VAL A 143 4.07 -2.03 -6.50
N GLU A 144 4.92 -2.05 -7.53
CA GLU A 144 4.77 -1.24 -8.74
C GLU A 144 3.64 -1.72 -9.64
N ASP A 145 3.50 -3.03 -9.83
CA ASP A 145 2.56 -3.60 -10.79
C ASP A 145 1.19 -3.90 -10.16
N VAL A 146 1.12 -4.06 -8.83
CA VAL A 146 -0.11 -4.51 -8.15
C VAL A 146 -0.61 -3.49 -7.12
N LEU A 147 0.21 -3.09 -6.14
CA LEU A 147 -0.27 -2.27 -5.03
C LEU A 147 -0.47 -0.79 -5.41
N LEU A 148 0.52 -0.16 -6.06
CA LEU A 148 0.46 1.25 -6.45
C LEU A 148 -0.72 1.58 -7.40
N PRO A 149 -1.05 0.74 -8.40
CA PRO A 149 -2.23 0.97 -9.24
C PRO A 149 -3.55 1.01 -8.44
N GLU A 150 -3.70 0.13 -7.45
CA GLU A 150 -4.90 0.11 -6.59
C GLU A 150 -4.98 1.36 -5.70
N ILE A 151 -3.84 1.81 -5.16
CA ILE A 151 -3.74 3.05 -4.37
C ILE A 151 -4.11 4.26 -5.24
N ALA A 152 -3.57 4.34 -6.46
CA ALA A 152 -3.87 5.41 -7.40
C ALA A 152 -5.35 5.45 -7.78
N SER A 153 -5.97 4.29 -8.04
CA SER A 153 -7.40 4.16 -8.33
C SER A 153 -8.28 4.70 -7.19
N ILE A 154 -7.94 4.37 -5.93
CA ILE A 154 -8.65 4.91 -4.76
C ILE A 154 -8.49 6.43 -4.68
N ARG A 155 -7.27 6.95 -4.89
CA ARG A 155 -7.01 8.39 -4.89
C ARG A 155 -7.80 9.12 -5.97
N GLU A 156 -7.91 8.54 -7.17
CA GLU A 156 -8.71 9.08 -8.26
C GLU A 156 -10.20 9.08 -7.93
N ALA A 157 -10.73 8.01 -7.34
CA ALA A 157 -12.12 7.94 -6.90
C ALA A 157 -12.43 9.02 -5.83
N LEU A 158 -11.56 9.19 -4.84
CA LEU A 158 -11.69 10.25 -3.83
C LEU A 158 -11.61 11.65 -4.45
N THR A 159 -10.72 11.85 -5.43
CA THR A 159 -10.58 13.12 -6.15
C THR A 159 -11.83 13.44 -6.96
N ALA A 160 -12.41 12.43 -7.63
CA ALA A 160 -13.66 12.58 -8.38
C ALA A 160 -14.82 12.96 -7.45
N MET A 161 -14.98 12.21 -6.35
CA MET A 161 -16.01 12.47 -5.33
C MET A 161 -15.84 13.86 -4.68
N ALA A 162 -14.60 14.27 -4.42
CA ALA A 162 -14.28 15.58 -3.90
C ALA A 162 -14.75 16.71 -4.83
N ARG A 163 -14.49 16.58 -6.13
CA ARG A 163 -14.88 17.56 -7.15
C ARG A 163 -16.37 17.56 -7.44
N GLU A 164 -17.00 16.39 -7.48
CA GLU A 164 -18.43 16.26 -7.76
C GLU A 164 -19.29 16.85 -6.65
N HIS A 165 -18.86 16.70 -5.39
CA HIS A 165 -19.62 17.12 -4.22
C HIS A 165 -18.94 18.26 -3.44
N ARG A 166 -18.18 19.10 -4.16
CA ARG A 166 -17.37 20.19 -3.59
C ARG A 166 -18.19 21.22 -2.80
N ASP A 167 -19.45 21.42 -3.16
CA ASP A 167 -20.37 22.39 -2.57
C ASP A 167 -21.45 21.77 -1.67
N VAL A 168 -21.44 20.45 -1.45
CA VAL A 168 -22.42 19.76 -0.60
C VAL A 168 -22.12 20.07 0.87
N PRO A 169 -22.93 20.90 1.56
CA PRO A 169 -22.62 21.33 2.92
C PRO A 169 -22.86 20.18 3.90
N MET A 170 -21.96 20.06 4.87
CA MET A 170 -21.96 18.98 5.85
C MET A 170 -21.67 19.53 7.25
N LEU A 171 -22.43 19.09 8.25
CA LEU A 171 -22.12 19.40 9.63
C LEU A 171 -20.83 18.69 10.05
N ALA A 172 -19.79 19.46 10.37
CA ALA A 172 -18.56 18.88 10.87
C ALA A 172 -18.76 18.35 12.30
N ARG A 173 -17.92 17.39 12.69
CA ARG A 173 -17.88 16.87 14.06
C ARG A 173 -16.49 16.98 14.66
N THR A 174 -16.40 17.66 15.80
CA THR A 174 -15.18 17.67 16.62
C THR A 174 -15.51 17.07 17.98
N HIS A 175 -14.67 16.14 18.46
CA HIS A 175 -14.99 15.32 19.64
C HIS A 175 -16.34 14.58 19.53
N GLY A 176 -16.79 14.29 18.30
CA GLY A 176 -18.10 13.71 18.01
C GLY A 176 -19.30 14.66 18.20
N GLN A 177 -19.06 15.94 18.51
CA GLN A 177 -20.10 16.96 18.68
C GLN A 177 -20.24 17.84 17.44
N PRO A 178 -21.43 18.40 17.15
CA PRO A 178 -21.62 19.41 16.12
C PRO A 178 -20.58 20.54 16.19
N ALA A 179 -20.04 20.92 15.03
CA ALA A 179 -19.03 21.95 14.89
C ALA A 179 -19.25 22.78 13.62
N THR A 180 -18.38 23.77 13.41
CA THR A 180 -18.38 24.65 12.23
C THR A 180 -18.49 23.85 10.93
N PRO A 181 -19.50 24.13 10.07
CA PRO A 181 -19.76 23.36 8.87
C PRO A 181 -18.56 23.26 7.92
N THR A 182 -18.57 22.19 7.14
CA THR A 182 -17.63 21.90 6.06
C THR A 182 -18.43 21.52 4.82
N THR A 183 -17.76 21.01 3.79
CA THR A 183 -18.41 20.34 2.65
C THR A 183 -17.96 18.90 2.55
N PHE A 184 -18.83 18.01 2.12
CA PHE A 184 -18.50 16.60 1.91
C PHE A 184 -17.31 16.46 0.94
N GLY A 185 -17.31 17.20 -0.16
CA GLY A 185 -16.22 17.17 -1.14
C GLY A 185 -14.86 17.57 -0.55
N LYS A 186 -14.81 18.62 0.29
CA LYS A 186 -13.58 18.99 1.01
C LYS A 186 -13.06 17.88 1.93
N GLU A 187 -13.92 17.14 2.62
CA GLU A 187 -13.44 16.02 3.45
C GLU A 187 -12.87 14.87 2.61
N MET A 188 -13.46 14.59 1.44
CA MET A 188 -12.88 13.64 0.48
C MET A 188 -11.54 14.13 -0.08
N ALA A 189 -11.41 15.44 -0.33
CA ALA A 189 -10.16 16.06 -0.78
C ALA A 189 -9.02 15.90 0.25
N VAL A 190 -9.33 15.99 1.55
CA VAL A 190 -8.36 15.74 2.62
C VAL A 190 -7.76 14.34 2.53
N PHE A 191 -8.60 13.31 2.32
CA PHE A 191 -8.13 11.94 2.15
C PHE A 191 -7.35 11.75 0.84
N ALA A 192 -7.83 12.29 -0.28
CA ALA A 192 -7.12 12.23 -1.57
C ALA A 192 -5.71 12.84 -1.47
N ALA A 193 -5.57 14.02 -0.84
CA ALA A 193 -4.29 14.70 -0.68
C ALA A 193 -3.33 13.94 0.26
N ARG A 194 -3.85 13.36 1.36
CA ARG A 194 -3.05 12.51 2.27
C ARG A 194 -2.58 11.25 1.57
N LEU A 195 -3.47 10.60 0.82
CA LEU A 195 -3.19 9.38 0.08
C LEU A 195 -2.15 9.63 -1.01
N GLY A 196 -2.24 10.75 -1.74
CA GLY A 196 -1.23 11.12 -2.75
C GLY A 196 0.18 11.28 -2.17
N ARG A 197 0.31 11.88 -0.98
CA ARG A 197 1.62 11.96 -0.28
C ARG A 197 2.11 10.60 0.18
N ALA A 198 1.22 9.72 0.64
CA ALA A 198 1.58 8.38 1.08
C ALA A 198 1.98 7.49 -0.12
N GLU A 199 1.24 7.58 -1.24
CA GLU A 199 1.52 6.93 -2.51
C GLU A 199 2.92 7.33 -3.03
N ALA A 200 3.23 8.63 -3.05
CA ALA A 200 4.54 9.12 -3.49
C ALA A 200 5.69 8.56 -2.64
N ARG A 201 5.50 8.41 -1.33
CA ARG A 201 6.50 7.80 -0.44
C ARG A 201 6.66 6.31 -0.70
N ALA A 202 5.57 5.58 -0.92
CA ALA A 202 5.62 4.15 -1.24
C ALA A 202 6.32 3.91 -2.59
N ARG A 203 6.04 4.76 -3.58
CA ARG A 203 6.71 4.75 -4.89
C ARG A 203 8.21 5.00 -4.75
N ALA A 204 8.61 6.08 -4.06
CA ALA A 204 10.02 6.38 -3.82
C ALA A 204 10.73 5.23 -3.09
N ALA A 205 10.12 4.63 -2.06
CA ALA A 205 10.72 3.51 -1.33
C ALA A 205 10.86 2.24 -2.19
N ALA A 206 9.98 2.02 -3.17
CA ALA A 206 10.10 0.92 -4.14
C ALA A 206 11.19 1.20 -5.21
N GLU A 207 11.36 2.46 -5.60
CA GLU A 207 12.44 2.92 -6.48
C GLU A 207 13.82 2.82 -5.80
N GLU A 208 13.90 3.08 -4.50
CA GLU A 208 15.13 3.05 -3.69
C GLU A 208 15.52 1.63 -3.20
N LEU A 209 14.78 0.58 -3.57
CA LEU A 209 15.17 -0.80 -3.23
C LEU A 209 16.56 -1.10 -3.78
N SER A 210 17.41 -1.65 -2.91
CA SER A 210 18.85 -1.73 -3.13
C SER A 210 19.36 -3.16 -3.05
N GLY A 211 20.26 -3.61 -3.91
CA GLY A 211 20.85 -4.94 -3.92
C GLY A 211 22.33 -4.95 -3.54
N LYS A 212 22.82 -6.11 -3.10
CA LYS A 212 24.27 -6.35 -2.97
C LYS A 212 24.69 -7.56 -3.81
N LEU A 213 25.92 -7.50 -4.32
CA LEU A 213 26.63 -8.67 -4.85
C LEU A 213 28.08 -8.57 -4.40
N ALA A 214 28.50 -9.40 -3.46
CA ALA A 214 29.84 -9.29 -2.86
C ALA A 214 30.37 -10.61 -2.26
N GLY A 215 29.73 -11.74 -2.55
CA GLY A 215 30.15 -13.05 -2.09
C GLY A 215 29.89 -13.31 -0.60
N ALA A 216 30.55 -14.35 -0.08
CA ALA A 216 30.23 -14.98 1.19
C ALA A 216 30.20 -14.06 2.42
N SER A 217 31.00 -13.00 2.48
CA SER A 217 31.07 -12.10 3.63
C SER A 217 31.07 -10.62 3.25
N GLY A 218 30.74 -10.30 2.00
CA GLY A 218 30.70 -8.92 1.52
C GLY A 218 32.07 -8.34 1.13
N THR A 219 33.01 -9.19 0.71
CA THR A 219 34.42 -8.81 0.50
C THR A 219 34.97 -9.16 -0.87
N TYR A 220 34.16 -9.74 -1.76
CA TYR A 220 34.58 -10.20 -3.09
C TYR A 220 35.71 -11.25 -3.06
N ALA A 221 36.00 -11.86 -1.90
CA ALA A 221 37.20 -12.69 -1.72
C ALA A 221 37.34 -13.84 -2.73
N ALA A 222 36.25 -14.55 -3.05
CA ALA A 222 36.25 -15.61 -4.06
C ALA A 222 36.48 -15.06 -5.47
N HIS A 223 35.84 -13.94 -5.80
CA HIS A 223 35.97 -13.27 -7.10
C HIS A 223 37.42 -12.79 -7.33
N VAL A 224 38.00 -12.07 -6.36
CA VAL A 224 39.38 -11.57 -6.41
C VAL A 224 40.41 -12.70 -6.43
N ALA A 225 40.14 -13.82 -5.74
CA ALA A 225 41.04 -14.97 -5.76
C ALA A 225 41.12 -15.64 -7.14
N ALA A 226 40.01 -15.63 -7.89
CA ALA A 226 39.95 -16.22 -9.23
C ALA A 226 40.40 -15.25 -10.32
N TYR A 227 40.01 -13.98 -10.23
CA TYR A 227 40.36 -12.92 -11.16
C TYR A 227 40.79 -11.66 -10.39
N PRO A 228 42.08 -11.53 -10.06
CA PRO A 228 42.58 -10.45 -9.21
C PRO A 228 42.65 -9.09 -9.90
N ASP A 229 42.69 -9.08 -11.24
CA ASP A 229 42.83 -7.87 -12.05
C ASP A 229 41.48 -7.22 -12.40
N GLU A 230 40.36 -7.90 -12.14
CA GLU A 230 39.01 -7.41 -12.40
C GLU A 230 38.50 -6.46 -11.31
N ASP A 231 37.84 -5.37 -11.72
CA ASP A 231 37.17 -4.46 -10.79
C ASP A 231 35.77 -4.98 -10.41
N TRP A 232 35.76 -5.94 -9.49
CA TRP A 232 34.54 -6.55 -8.98
C TRP A 232 33.57 -5.57 -8.30
N ARG A 233 34.05 -4.41 -7.84
CA ARG A 233 33.17 -3.38 -7.27
C ARG A 233 32.39 -2.65 -8.36
N ALA A 234 33.07 -2.28 -9.45
CA ALA A 234 32.42 -1.70 -10.61
C ALA A 234 31.46 -2.70 -11.28
N PHE A 235 31.89 -3.96 -11.43
CA PHE A 235 31.05 -5.06 -11.93
C PHE A 235 29.76 -5.20 -11.10
N SER A 236 29.90 -5.28 -9.77
CA SER A 236 28.76 -5.46 -8.86
C SER A 236 27.75 -4.31 -8.95
N ALA A 237 28.23 -3.07 -8.93
CA ALA A 237 27.37 -1.90 -9.06
C ALA A 237 26.63 -1.91 -10.41
N ALA A 238 27.33 -2.16 -11.51
CA ALA A 238 26.74 -2.21 -12.84
C ALA A 238 25.69 -3.33 -12.96
N PHE A 239 25.99 -4.52 -12.42
CA PHE A 239 25.07 -5.66 -12.41
C PHE A 239 23.80 -5.35 -11.61
N VAL A 240 23.92 -4.86 -10.39
CA VAL A 240 22.75 -4.53 -9.55
C VAL A 240 21.89 -3.44 -10.20
N HIS A 241 22.50 -2.40 -10.76
CA HIS A 241 21.76 -1.36 -11.49
C HIS A 241 21.08 -1.89 -12.76
N SER A 242 21.67 -2.87 -13.45
CA SER A 242 21.05 -3.51 -14.61
C SER A 242 19.75 -4.24 -14.28
N LEU A 243 19.56 -4.63 -13.01
CA LEU A 243 18.34 -5.23 -12.50
C LEU A 243 17.30 -4.19 -12.04
N GLY A 244 17.57 -2.90 -12.20
CA GLY A 244 16.68 -1.82 -11.77
C GLY A 244 16.67 -1.60 -10.25
N LEU A 245 17.76 -1.94 -9.56
CA LEU A 245 17.95 -1.75 -8.13
C LEU A 245 19.10 -0.78 -7.85
N GLU A 246 19.06 -0.10 -6.71
CA GLU A 246 20.20 0.66 -6.19
C GLU A 246 21.30 -0.28 -5.67
N HIS A 247 22.56 0.14 -5.66
CA HIS A 247 23.66 -0.73 -5.20
C HIS A 247 24.08 -0.44 -3.76
N THR A 248 24.12 -1.48 -2.93
CA THR A 248 24.64 -1.46 -1.55
C THR A 248 26.09 -1.94 -1.53
N PRO A 249 27.10 -1.05 -1.47
CA PRO A 249 28.50 -1.43 -1.58
C PRO A 249 29.08 -2.05 -0.29
N LEU A 250 28.46 -1.80 0.86
CA LEU A 250 28.91 -2.25 2.17
C LEU A 250 27.85 -3.17 2.77
N ALA A 251 28.07 -4.47 2.65
CA ALA A 251 27.19 -5.51 3.15
C ALA A 251 28.01 -6.61 3.86
N THR A 252 27.32 -7.46 4.60
CA THR A 252 27.92 -8.70 5.12
C THR A 252 27.61 -9.85 4.15
N GLN A 253 27.31 -11.04 4.65
CA GLN A 253 26.74 -12.08 3.79
C GLN A 253 25.34 -11.70 3.28
N ILE A 254 24.57 -10.92 4.05
CA ILE A 254 23.24 -10.43 3.66
C ILE A 254 23.31 -8.96 3.25
N ASN A 255 22.37 -8.54 2.42
CA ASN A 255 22.09 -7.12 2.24
C ASN A 255 21.35 -6.60 3.48
N PRO A 256 21.81 -5.51 4.13
CA PRO A 256 20.99 -4.86 5.15
C PRO A 256 19.60 -4.56 4.59
N CYS A 257 18.56 -4.77 5.39
CA CYS A 257 17.17 -4.68 4.93
C CYS A 257 16.52 -3.34 5.33
N ASP A 258 17.33 -2.28 5.46
CA ASP A 258 16.86 -0.94 5.80
C ASP A 258 15.97 -0.34 4.69
N ASP A 259 16.23 -0.69 3.43
CA ASP A 259 15.42 -0.34 2.27
C ASP A 259 14.04 -1.03 2.30
N LEU A 260 13.99 -2.32 2.61
CA LEU A 260 12.74 -3.05 2.83
C LEU A 260 11.97 -2.49 4.03
N ALA A 261 12.67 -2.12 5.11
CA ALA A 261 12.06 -1.48 6.26
C ALA A 261 11.42 -0.13 5.90
N ALA A 262 12.08 0.69 5.08
CA ALA A 262 11.53 1.94 4.55
C ALA A 262 10.29 1.70 3.69
N LEU A 263 10.31 0.68 2.82
CA LEU A 263 9.15 0.27 2.02
C LEU A 263 7.95 -0.15 2.90
N PHE A 264 8.19 -0.98 3.91
CA PHE A 264 7.11 -1.44 4.81
C PHE A 264 6.51 -0.30 5.63
N ASP A 265 7.34 0.67 6.06
CA ASP A 265 6.86 1.86 6.75
C ASP A 265 6.02 2.76 5.81
N ALA A 266 6.47 2.94 4.57
CA ALA A 266 5.73 3.71 3.57
C ALA A 266 4.35 3.10 3.25
N LEU A 267 4.28 1.79 3.06
CA LEU A 267 3.00 1.07 2.89
C LEU A 267 2.11 1.15 4.13
N SER A 268 2.69 1.09 5.33
CA SER A 268 1.93 1.32 6.58
C SER A 268 1.33 2.72 6.63
N GLY A 269 2.03 3.72 6.08
CA GLY A 269 1.54 5.09 5.90
C GLY A 269 0.30 5.17 5.00
N VAL A 270 0.29 4.45 3.88
CA VAL A 270 -0.88 4.31 2.99
C VAL A 270 -2.04 3.68 3.75
N ASN A 271 -1.79 2.54 4.39
CA ASN A 271 -2.81 1.79 5.15
C ASN A 271 -3.44 2.65 6.25
N ASN A 272 -2.67 3.47 6.94
CA ASN A 272 -3.19 4.35 7.99
C ASN A 272 -4.13 5.42 7.46
N VAL A 273 -3.89 5.96 6.25
CA VAL A 273 -4.81 6.92 5.61
C VAL A 273 -6.14 6.22 5.26
N LEU A 274 -6.06 4.99 4.76
CA LEU A 274 -7.25 4.24 4.35
C LEU A 274 -8.04 3.69 5.55
N VAL A 275 -7.41 3.25 6.62
CA VAL A 275 -8.11 2.85 7.87
C VAL A 275 -8.86 4.04 8.47
N ASP A 276 -8.29 5.24 8.41
CA ASP A 276 -8.93 6.47 8.87
C ASP A 276 -10.15 6.80 7.99
N LEU A 277 -10.01 6.68 6.66
CA LEU A 277 -11.12 6.80 5.72
C LEU A 277 -12.23 5.76 5.98
N ASP A 278 -11.88 4.48 6.14
CA ASP A 278 -12.83 3.39 6.37
C ASP A 278 -13.69 3.68 7.61
N ARG A 279 -13.10 4.24 8.66
CA ARG A 279 -13.79 4.62 9.92
C ARG A 279 -14.68 5.85 9.76
N ASP A 280 -14.22 6.87 9.04
CA ASP A 280 -15.03 8.06 8.77
C ASP A 280 -16.21 7.72 7.87
N VAL A 281 -16.00 6.92 6.82
CA VAL A 281 -17.07 6.44 5.96
C VAL A 281 -18.06 5.55 6.72
N TRP A 282 -17.57 4.65 7.58
CA TRP A 282 -18.46 3.88 8.46
C TRP A 282 -19.34 4.79 9.30
N ARG A 283 -18.78 5.89 9.83
CA ARG A 283 -19.55 6.88 10.60
C ARG A 283 -20.54 7.64 9.73
N TYR A 284 -20.15 8.08 8.53
CA TYR A 284 -21.05 8.75 7.59
C TYR A 284 -22.22 7.87 7.16
N VAL A 285 -21.99 6.57 6.95
CA VAL A 285 -23.07 5.59 6.71
C VAL A 285 -23.98 5.47 7.95
N SER A 286 -23.41 5.40 9.15
CA SER A 286 -24.19 5.37 10.40
C SER A 286 -25.05 6.63 10.60
N ASP A 287 -24.54 7.80 10.21
CA ASP A 287 -25.24 9.09 10.28
C ASP A 287 -26.22 9.27 9.09
N ARG A 288 -26.23 8.33 8.14
CA ARG A 288 -27.02 8.36 6.89
C ARG A 288 -26.60 9.45 5.90
N TYR A 289 -25.40 10.01 6.08
CA TYR A 289 -24.77 10.93 5.13
C TYR A 289 -24.36 10.20 3.85
N LEU A 290 -24.08 8.91 3.95
CA LEU A 290 -23.83 8.04 2.81
C LEU A 290 -24.92 6.97 2.73
N GLY A 291 -25.62 6.93 1.61
CA GLY A 291 -26.41 5.77 1.18
C GLY A 291 -25.53 4.77 0.42
N GLN A 292 -26.12 3.65 0.02
CA GLN A 292 -25.50 2.72 -0.94
C GLN A 292 -26.50 2.41 -2.05
N GLU A 293 -26.04 2.40 -3.29
CA GLU A 293 -26.85 1.87 -4.39
C GLU A 293 -27.02 0.36 -4.20
N SER A 294 -28.27 -0.12 -4.09
CA SER A 294 -28.50 -1.56 -3.98
C SER A 294 -28.49 -2.21 -5.36
N GLU A 295 -27.51 -3.07 -5.63
CA GLU A 295 -27.59 -4.00 -6.75
C GLU A 295 -28.75 -4.98 -6.56
N ALA A 296 -29.50 -5.26 -7.64
CA ALA A 296 -30.63 -6.17 -7.61
C ALA A 296 -30.15 -7.62 -7.35
N GLY A 297 -30.14 -8.05 -6.08
CA GLY A 297 -29.81 -9.43 -5.69
C GLY A 297 -28.90 -9.57 -4.47
N GLU A 298 -28.27 -8.49 -3.99
CA GLU A 298 -27.44 -8.56 -2.77
C GLU A 298 -28.32 -8.71 -1.51
N THR A 299 -28.06 -9.74 -0.71
CA THR A 299 -28.73 -9.94 0.59
C THR A 299 -27.94 -9.20 1.68
N GLY A 300 -28.28 -7.93 1.96
CA GLY A 300 -27.58 -7.10 2.94
C GLY A 300 -27.70 -7.55 4.40
N SER A 301 -28.79 -8.23 4.75
CA SER A 301 -28.98 -8.89 6.05
C SER A 301 -29.90 -10.10 5.91
N SER A 302 -29.57 -11.20 6.57
CA SER A 302 -30.36 -12.44 6.56
C SER A 302 -31.74 -12.30 7.22
N THR A 303 -31.99 -11.19 7.94
CA THR A 303 -33.25 -10.93 8.66
C THR A 303 -33.88 -9.56 8.36
N MET A 304 -33.13 -8.59 7.81
CA MET A 304 -33.61 -7.22 7.57
C MET A 304 -33.37 -6.77 6.11
N PRO A 305 -34.35 -6.94 5.20
CA PRO A 305 -34.17 -6.71 3.75
C PRO A 305 -33.78 -5.29 3.33
N HIS A 306 -33.97 -4.29 4.21
CA HIS A 306 -33.65 -2.89 3.95
C HIS A 306 -32.30 -2.45 4.53
N LYS A 307 -31.60 -3.34 5.26
CA LYS A 307 -30.33 -3.00 5.94
C LYS A 307 -29.17 -3.13 4.97
N VAL A 308 -28.54 -2.00 4.69
CA VAL A 308 -27.33 -1.92 3.89
C VAL A 308 -26.15 -1.60 4.81
N ASN A 309 -25.15 -2.48 4.85
CA ASN A 309 -24.02 -2.41 5.80
C ASN A 309 -22.73 -2.01 5.06
N PRO A 310 -21.84 -1.20 5.65
CA PRO A 310 -20.56 -0.82 5.05
C PRO A 310 -19.51 -1.95 5.12
N ILE A 311 -19.88 -3.19 4.74
CA ILE A 311 -19.04 -4.39 4.92
C ILE A 311 -17.73 -4.34 4.15
N ASP A 312 -17.69 -3.59 3.05
CA ASP A 312 -16.48 -3.44 2.26
C ASP A 312 -15.44 -2.60 3.03
N PHE A 313 -15.85 -1.48 3.63
CA PHE A 313 -14.99 -0.67 4.51
C PHE A 313 -14.59 -1.42 5.80
N GLU A 314 -15.51 -2.18 6.42
CA GLU A 314 -15.18 -3.00 7.60
C GLU A 314 -14.18 -4.12 7.26
N ASN A 315 -14.27 -4.71 6.07
CA ASN A 315 -13.31 -5.71 5.60
C ASN A 315 -11.95 -5.10 5.28
N SER A 316 -11.96 -3.89 4.70
CA SER A 316 -10.75 -3.12 4.48
C SER A 316 -10.04 -2.81 5.79
N GLU A 317 -10.72 -2.18 6.74
CA GLU A 317 -10.16 -1.80 8.05
C GLU A 317 -9.45 -2.99 8.72
N GLY A 318 -10.11 -4.15 8.74
CA GLY A 318 -9.56 -5.36 9.36
C GLY A 318 -8.31 -5.89 8.64
N ASN A 319 -8.30 -5.93 7.31
CA ASN A 319 -7.15 -6.39 6.54
C ASN A 319 -5.98 -5.40 6.62
N LEU A 320 -6.23 -4.11 6.49
CA LEU A 320 -5.18 -3.08 6.59
C LEU A 320 -4.57 -3.02 7.99
N SER A 321 -5.37 -3.22 9.04
CA SER A 321 -4.85 -3.35 10.41
C SER A 321 -3.96 -4.58 10.58
N LYS A 322 -4.34 -5.72 9.96
CA LYS A 322 -3.50 -6.93 9.97
C LYS A 322 -2.22 -6.74 9.15
N ALA A 323 -2.32 -6.10 7.99
CA ALA A 323 -1.17 -5.74 7.17
C ALA A 323 -0.17 -4.89 7.97
N ASN A 324 -0.63 -3.85 8.67
CA ASN A 324 0.24 -3.00 9.48
C ASN A 324 0.93 -3.75 10.62
N ALA A 325 0.25 -4.71 11.25
CA ALA A 325 0.88 -5.56 12.25
C ALA A 325 2.04 -6.38 11.66
N ASP A 326 1.83 -6.94 10.46
CA ASP A 326 2.86 -7.73 9.77
C ASP A 326 3.99 -6.85 9.23
N LEU A 327 3.68 -5.74 8.59
CA LEU A 327 4.66 -4.77 8.07
C LEU A 327 5.54 -4.22 9.19
N THR A 328 4.94 -3.88 10.34
CA THR A 328 5.70 -3.42 11.53
C THR A 328 6.64 -4.52 12.03
N PHE A 329 6.13 -5.74 12.18
CA PHE A 329 6.96 -6.87 12.59
C PHE A 329 8.11 -7.14 11.61
N LEU A 330 7.82 -7.17 10.32
CA LEU A 330 8.80 -7.39 9.26
C LEU A 330 9.88 -6.30 9.29
N ARG A 331 9.48 -5.02 9.31
CA ARG A 331 10.38 -3.85 9.40
C ARG A 331 11.35 -3.97 10.56
N ASP A 332 10.84 -4.27 11.75
CA ASP A 332 11.65 -4.31 12.96
C ASP A 332 12.55 -5.56 13.02
N TYR A 333 12.09 -6.69 12.48
CA TYR A 333 12.82 -7.95 12.57
C TYR A 333 13.96 -8.07 11.55
N VAL A 334 13.70 -7.74 10.28
CA VAL A 334 14.64 -8.02 9.17
C VAL A 334 15.89 -7.13 9.16
N THR A 335 15.90 -6.06 9.95
CA THR A 335 17.03 -5.11 10.07
C THR A 335 18.10 -5.56 11.06
N THR A 336 17.87 -6.65 11.82
CA THR A 336 18.82 -7.14 12.82
C THR A 336 19.28 -8.56 12.50
N SER A 337 20.59 -8.78 12.45
CA SER A 337 21.20 -10.10 12.26
C SER A 337 22.48 -10.23 13.10
N ARG A 338 22.72 -11.41 13.68
CA ARG A 338 23.91 -11.64 14.52
C ARG A 338 25.18 -11.74 13.66
N LEU A 339 26.19 -10.93 13.99
CA LEU A 339 27.50 -10.91 13.31
C LEU A 339 27.34 -10.69 11.78
N GLN A 340 28.03 -11.46 10.95
CA GLN A 340 27.94 -11.35 9.48
C GLN A 340 26.62 -11.88 8.93
N ARG A 341 25.92 -12.75 9.66
CA ARG A 341 24.49 -13.08 9.53
C ARG A 341 24.12 -14.23 10.48
N ASP A 342 22.84 -14.30 10.80
CA ASP A 342 22.15 -15.56 11.09
C ASP A 342 21.03 -15.79 10.06
N LEU A 343 20.42 -16.98 10.05
CA LEU A 343 19.45 -17.40 9.03
C LEU A 343 17.98 -17.19 9.44
N SER A 344 17.71 -16.54 10.57
CA SER A 344 16.34 -16.37 11.07
C SER A 344 15.48 -15.46 10.17
N ASP A 345 16.11 -14.57 9.40
CA ASP A 345 15.46 -13.68 8.45
C ASP A 345 14.90 -14.41 7.22
N SER A 346 15.50 -15.54 6.82
CA SER A 346 15.11 -16.31 5.62
C SER A 346 13.66 -16.76 5.66
N THR A 347 13.20 -17.34 6.78
CA THR A 347 11.80 -17.76 6.94
C THR A 347 10.86 -16.56 7.10
N VAL A 348 11.34 -15.49 7.75
CA VAL A 348 10.54 -14.28 7.99
C VAL A 348 10.23 -13.55 6.67
N LYS A 349 11.22 -13.40 5.78
CA LYS A 349 11.05 -12.75 4.46
C LYS A 349 10.03 -13.45 3.56
N ARG A 350 9.82 -14.75 3.72
CA ARG A 350 8.75 -15.49 3.01
C ARG A 350 7.33 -15.05 3.38
N ASN A 351 7.16 -14.22 4.41
CA ASN A 351 5.87 -13.66 4.81
C ASN A 351 5.60 -12.25 4.26
N VAL A 352 6.54 -11.65 3.50
CA VAL A 352 6.32 -10.33 2.86
C VAL A 352 5.10 -10.37 1.94
N GLY A 353 4.96 -11.45 1.16
CA GLY A 353 3.80 -11.67 0.30
C GLY A 353 2.46 -11.67 1.05
N ALA A 354 2.42 -12.23 2.25
CA ALA A 354 1.21 -12.26 3.07
C ALA A 354 0.81 -10.86 3.57
N ALA A 355 1.80 -10.03 3.96
CA ALA A 355 1.55 -8.64 4.33
C ALA A 355 1.00 -7.83 3.13
N PHE A 356 1.57 -8.02 1.94
CA PHE A 356 1.11 -7.38 0.71
C PHE A 356 -0.28 -7.87 0.29
N ALA A 357 -0.59 -9.15 0.50
CA ALA A 357 -1.92 -9.70 0.25
C ALA A 357 -3.00 -9.05 1.12
N HIS A 358 -2.72 -8.82 2.41
CA HIS A 358 -3.62 -8.06 3.26
C HIS A 358 -3.78 -6.59 2.81
N CYS A 359 -2.70 -5.94 2.36
CA CYS A 359 -2.77 -4.60 1.75
C CYS A 359 -3.71 -4.61 0.53
N LEU A 360 -3.48 -5.52 -0.41
CA LEU A 360 -4.25 -5.63 -1.65
C LEU A 360 -5.73 -5.90 -1.41
N ILE A 361 -6.06 -6.80 -0.47
CA ILE A 361 -7.46 -7.05 -0.08
C ILE A 361 -8.08 -5.77 0.46
N GLY A 362 -7.37 -5.06 1.34
CA GLY A 362 -7.82 -3.79 1.90
C GLY A 362 -8.11 -2.75 0.82
N TYR A 363 -7.14 -2.50 -0.07
CA TYR A 363 -7.27 -1.52 -1.15
C TYR A 363 -8.46 -1.82 -2.06
N ARG A 364 -8.60 -3.08 -2.50
CA ARG A 364 -9.72 -3.51 -3.33
C ARG A 364 -11.06 -3.36 -2.63
N LYS A 365 -11.09 -3.53 -1.31
CA LYS A 365 -12.29 -3.38 -0.50
C LYS A 365 -12.66 -1.93 -0.27
N THR A 366 -11.71 -1.04 0.00
CA THR A 366 -11.95 0.40 -0.02
C THR A 366 -12.49 0.84 -1.38
N ALA A 367 -11.85 0.44 -2.49
CA ALA A 367 -12.29 0.79 -3.84
C ALA A 367 -13.71 0.29 -4.14
N SER A 368 -14.02 -0.96 -3.76
CA SER A 368 -15.37 -1.52 -3.89
C SER A 368 -16.41 -0.75 -3.07
N GLY A 369 -16.05 -0.35 -1.85
CA GLY A 369 -16.91 0.46 -0.98
C GLY A 369 -17.17 1.84 -1.56
N LEU A 370 -16.12 2.52 -2.05
CA LEU A 370 -16.22 3.84 -2.67
C LEU A 370 -17.11 3.82 -3.93
N GLY A 371 -17.04 2.75 -4.72
CA GLY A 371 -17.91 2.58 -5.89
C GLY A 371 -19.40 2.35 -5.58
N LYS A 372 -19.77 2.13 -4.32
CA LYS A 372 -21.17 1.86 -3.90
C LYS A 372 -21.82 3.00 -3.14
N VAL A 373 -21.03 3.87 -2.48
CA VAL A 373 -21.57 4.91 -1.61
C VAL A 373 -21.98 6.14 -2.40
N VAL A 374 -23.10 6.74 -2.01
CA VAL A 374 -23.63 7.98 -2.61
C VAL A 374 -23.98 8.96 -1.49
N PRO A 375 -23.53 10.22 -1.54
CA PRO A 375 -23.88 11.20 -0.52
C PRO A 375 -25.37 11.53 -0.53
N ASN A 376 -25.95 11.61 0.66
CA ASN A 376 -27.31 12.04 0.90
C ASN A 376 -27.33 13.51 1.33
N GLU A 377 -27.31 14.40 0.35
CA GLU A 377 -27.32 15.84 0.56
C GLU A 377 -28.52 16.31 1.37
N GLN A 378 -29.69 15.70 1.18
CA GLN A 378 -30.89 16.05 1.94
C GLN A 378 -30.67 15.85 3.45
N VAL A 379 -30.15 14.69 3.86
CA VAL A 379 -29.90 14.41 5.29
C VAL A 379 -28.86 15.36 5.87
N MET A 380 -27.79 15.66 5.12
CA MET A 380 -26.76 16.59 5.58
C MET A 380 -27.31 18.01 5.76
N ARG A 381 -28.14 18.50 4.82
CA ARG A 381 -28.80 19.80 4.92
C ARG A 381 -29.80 19.86 6.07
N GLU A 382 -30.64 18.84 6.22
CA GLU A 382 -31.61 18.76 7.33
C GLU A 382 -30.92 18.80 8.70
N GLU A 383 -29.78 18.14 8.86
CA GLU A 383 -29.04 18.18 10.13
C GLU A 383 -28.41 19.56 10.41
N LEU A 384 -27.89 20.23 9.39
CA LEU A 384 -27.39 21.60 9.51
C LEU A 384 -28.51 22.57 9.92
N GLU A 385 -29.68 22.49 9.28
CA GLU A 385 -30.85 23.30 9.61
C GLU A 385 -31.36 23.04 11.04
N ALA A 386 -31.25 21.81 11.52
CA ALA A 386 -31.61 21.43 12.87
C ALA A 386 -30.61 21.86 13.96
N THR A 387 -29.45 22.42 13.57
CA THR A 387 -28.35 22.77 14.48
C THR A 387 -27.91 24.23 14.32
N PRO A 388 -28.79 25.22 14.54
CA PRO A 388 -28.49 26.62 14.26
C PRO A 388 -27.39 27.23 15.14
N GLU A 389 -27.10 26.65 16.32
CA GLU A 389 -26.06 27.13 17.24
C GLU A 389 -24.65 27.22 16.61
N ILE A 390 -24.40 26.49 15.53
CA ILE A 390 -23.09 26.47 14.85
C ILE A 390 -22.71 27.79 14.17
N ILE A 391 -23.68 28.68 13.88
CA ILE A 391 -23.36 30.03 13.37
C ILE A 391 -22.88 30.97 14.48
N GLY A 392 -22.97 30.55 15.76
CA GLY A 392 -22.60 31.38 16.90
C GLY A 392 -21.16 31.87 16.85
N GLU A 393 -20.24 31.06 16.33
CA GLU A 393 -18.84 31.47 16.10
C GLU A 393 -18.74 32.62 15.09
N ALA A 394 -19.48 32.54 13.97
CA ALA A 394 -19.51 33.59 12.95
C ALA A 394 -20.07 34.90 13.52
N VAL A 395 -21.20 34.81 14.22
CA VAL A 395 -21.84 35.95 14.91
C VAL A 395 -20.87 36.60 15.87
N GLN A 396 -20.27 35.80 16.76
CA GLN A 396 -19.27 36.29 17.70
C GLN A 396 -18.11 36.99 17.00
N THR A 397 -17.63 36.43 15.89
CA THR A 397 -16.47 36.96 15.16
C THR A 397 -16.80 38.28 14.47
N ILE A 398 -17.98 38.40 13.85
CA ILE A 398 -18.46 39.66 13.26
C ILE A 398 -18.62 40.74 14.34
N LEU A 399 -19.22 40.41 15.49
CA LEU A 399 -19.37 41.37 16.59
C LEU A 399 -18.03 41.83 17.16
N ARG A 400 -17.04 40.93 17.25
CA ARG A 400 -15.68 41.29 17.64
C ARG A 400 -15.03 42.25 16.64
N ARG A 401 -15.27 42.07 15.33
CA ARG A 401 -14.81 42.98 14.27
C ARG A 401 -15.36 44.40 14.48
N GLU A 402 -16.62 44.50 14.90
CA GLU A 402 -17.28 45.79 15.23
C GLU A 402 -16.89 46.35 16.62
N GLY A 403 -16.01 45.68 17.37
CA GLY A 403 -15.54 46.14 18.67
C GLY A 403 -16.43 45.78 19.85
N ASP A 404 -17.41 44.89 19.69
CA ASP A 404 -18.23 44.42 20.81
C ASP A 404 -17.43 43.52 21.76
N THR A 405 -17.06 44.10 22.91
CA THR A 405 -16.32 43.39 23.98
C THR A 405 -17.10 42.26 24.64
N ALA A 406 -18.44 42.23 24.51
CA ALA A 406 -19.33 41.23 25.07
C ALA A 406 -19.78 40.15 24.05
N ALA A 407 -19.28 40.18 22.81
CA ALA A 407 -19.69 39.30 21.72
C ALA A 407 -19.81 37.80 22.10
N TYR A 408 -18.82 37.28 22.83
CA TYR A 408 -18.83 35.88 23.29
C TYR A 408 -19.95 35.60 24.29
N GLU A 409 -20.11 36.47 25.29
CA GLU A 409 -21.12 36.27 26.33
C GLU A 409 -22.53 36.38 25.75
N ARG A 410 -22.77 37.25 24.76
CA ARG A 410 -24.06 37.33 24.05
C ARG A 410 -24.45 36.01 23.37
N VAL A 411 -23.54 35.43 22.59
CA VAL A 411 -23.78 34.14 21.90
C VAL A 411 -23.91 33.01 22.91
N LYS A 412 -23.10 33.01 23.96
CA LYS A 412 -23.14 32.02 25.02
C LYS A 412 -24.44 32.08 25.81
N ASP A 413 -24.93 33.26 26.15
CA ASP A 413 -26.19 33.44 26.89
C ASP A 413 -27.38 32.98 26.04
N LEU A 414 -27.34 33.17 24.72
CA LEU A 414 -28.33 32.64 23.78
C LEU A 414 -28.30 31.11 23.67
N THR A 415 -27.10 30.51 23.63
CA THR A 415 -26.92 29.08 23.29
C THR A 415 -26.81 28.14 24.49
N ARG A 416 -26.59 28.64 25.70
CA ARG A 416 -26.30 27.80 26.87
C ARG A 416 -27.55 27.13 27.44
N GLY A 417 -27.63 25.81 27.26
CA GLY A 417 -28.63 24.96 27.93
C GLY A 417 -30.04 25.06 27.35
N GLN A 418 -30.18 25.63 26.16
CA GLN A 418 -31.44 25.80 25.45
C GLN A 418 -31.28 25.29 24.01
N ARG A 419 -32.37 24.78 23.42
CA ARG A 419 -32.43 24.60 21.96
C ARG A 419 -32.66 25.97 21.35
N VAL A 420 -31.74 26.39 20.50
CA VAL A 420 -31.82 27.67 19.79
C VAL A 420 -32.43 27.42 18.42
N THR A 421 -33.10 28.43 17.88
CA THR A 421 -33.63 28.49 16.53
C THR A 421 -32.95 29.60 15.75
N LEU A 422 -33.03 29.58 14.41
CA LEU A 422 -32.58 30.72 13.61
C LEU A 422 -33.37 32.01 13.92
N GLU A 423 -34.60 31.91 14.41
CA GLU A 423 -35.40 33.06 14.82
C GLU A 423 -34.83 33.73 16.07
N ASP A 424 -34.37 32.94 17.05
CA ASP A 424 -33.71 33.49 18.25
C ASP A 424 -32.42 34.27 17.90
N PHE A 425 -31.68 33.83 16.88
CA PHE A 425 -30.54 34.58 16.36
C PHE A 425 -30.97 35.88 15.66
N ARG A 426 -32.08 35.87 14.91
CA ARG A 426 -32.60 37.07 14.25
C ARG A 426 -33.07 38.12 15.26
N ASP A 427 -33.73 37.68 16.33
CA ASP A 427 -34.12 38.57 17.43
C ASP A 427 -32.89 39.19 18.09
N LEU A 428 -31.85 38.40 18.35
CA LEU A 428 -30.56 38.93 18.81
C LEU A 428 -30.01 39.97 17.83
N PHE A 429 -30.05 39.69 16.53
CA PHE A 429 -29.51 40.60 15.52
C PHE A 429 -30.27 41.92 15.45
N ASP A 430 -31.58 41.92 15.70
CA ASP A 430 -32.43 43.11 15.70
C ASP A 430 -32.14 44.03 16.91
N ASP A 431 -31.69 43.46 18.02
CA ASP A 431 -31.36 44.19 19.24
C ASP A 431 -29.92 44.76 19.28
N LEU A 432 -29.07 44.40 18.31
CA LEU A 432 -27.68 44.88 18.25
C LEU A 432 -27.60 46.35 17.82
N ASP A 433 -26.67 47.09 18.45
CA ASP A 433 -26.27 48.44 18.03
C ASP A 433 -25.11 48.35 17.03
N VAL A 434 -25.44 47.95 15.79
CA VAL A 434 -24.50 47.82 14.67
C VAL A 434 -25.08 48.48 13.41
N ASP A 435 -24.20 48.89 12.50
CA ASP A 435 -24.57 49.44 11.20
C ASP A 435 -25.45 48.46 10.40
N GLU A 436 -26.35 49.00 9.56
CA GLU A 436 -27.31 48.16 8.82
C GLU A 436 -26.62 47.18 7.85
N ASP A 437 -25.48 47.56 7.27
CA ASP A 437 -24.69 46.67 6.41
C ASP A 437 -24.17 45.46 7.21
N VAL A 438 -23.72 45.66 8.45
CA VAL A 438 -23.30 44.58 9.35
C VAL A 438 -24.47 43.72 9.79
N ARG A 439 -25.62 44.34 10.08
CA ARG A 439 -26.86 43.61 10.39
C ARG A 439 -27.30 42.73 9.23
N ALA A 440 -27.15 43.20 8.00
CA ALA A 440 -27.43 42.43 6.78
C ALA A 440 -26.47 41.23 6.65
N GLU A 441 -25.18 41.39 6.93
CA GLU A 441 -24.21 40.28 6.98
C GLU A 441 -24.62 39.20 8.00
N LEU A 442 -24.99 39.61 9.22
CA LEU A 442 -25.45 38.69 10.27
C LEU A 442 -26.72 37.94 9.86
N ARG A 443 -27.71 38.64 9.28
CA ARG A 443 -28.97 38.04 8.80
C ARG A 443 -28.77 37.10 7.61
N ALA A 444 -27.68 37.24 6.85
CA ALA A 444 -27.35 36.36 5.74
C ALA A 444 -26.77 35.01 6.19
N LEU A 445 -26.32 34.89 7.45
CA LEU A 445 -25.78 33.65 7.99
C LEU A 445 -26.85 32.54 8.02
N THR A 446 -26.48 31.38 7.51
CA THR A 446 -27.26 30.15 7.62
C THR A 446 -26.29 29.00 7.93
N PRO A 447 -26.73 27.95 8.63
CA PRO A 447 -25.87 26.79 8.88
C PRO A 447 -25.33 26.16 7.60
N ALA A 448 -26.17 26.01 6.57
CA ALA A 448 -25.77 25.44 5.28
C ALA A 448 -24.87 26.37 4.44
N GLY A 449 -24.95 27.69 4.64
CA GLY A 449 -24.09 28.67 3.95
C GLY A 449 -22.80 29.00 4.69
N TYR A 450 -22.64 28.57 5.95
CA TYR A 450 -21.46 28.84 6.77
C TYR A 450 -20.37 27.77 6.58
N THR A 451 -20.02 27.48 5.33
CA THR A 451 -18.98 26.51 4.94
C THR A 451 -17.63 27.16 4.61
N GLY A 452 -17.54 28.49 4.72
CA GLY A 452 -16.33 29.24 4.41
C GLY A 452 -15.89 29.04 2.95
N ILE A 453 -14.61 28.73 2.75
CA ILE A 453 -14.01 28.46 1.44
C ILE A 453 -13.83 26.94 1.18
N ALA A 454 -14.58 26.07 1.88
CA ALA A 454 -14.41 24.63 1.77
C ALA A 454 -14.51 24.13 0.32
N ASP A 455 -15.42 24.71 -0.45
CA ASP A 455 -15.57 24.48 -1.89
C ASP A 455 -14.29 24.81 -2.67
N GLU A 456 -13.71 26.01 -2.45
CA GLU A 456 -12.49 26.46 -3.12
C GLU A 456 -11.27 25.60 -2.75
N LEU A 457 -11.20 25.10 -1.52
CA LEU A 457 -10.09 24.25 -1.05
C LEU A 457 -9.97 22.93 -1.81
N VAL A 458 -11.02 22.47 -2.51
CA VAL A 458 -10.95 21.29 -3.39
C VAL A 458 -10.00 21.53 -4.57
N ASP A 459 -9.80 22.79 -4.99
CA ASP A 459 -8.91 23.12 -6.11
C ASP A 459 -7.41 22.92 -5.77
N GLU A 460 -7.06 22.78 -4.49
CA GLU A 460 -5.70 22.43 -4.04
C GLU A 460 -5.29 21.00 -4.47
N LEU A 461 -6.23 20.15 -4.92
CA LEU A 461 -5.92 18.85 -5.53
C LEU A 461 -5.27 18.96 -6.92
N ASN A 462 -5.25 20.16 -7.52
CA ASN A 462 -4.65 20.41 -8.83
C ASN A 462 -3.16 20.76 -8.78
N GLY A 463 -2.60 20.97 -7.57
CA GLY A 463 -1.17 21.22 -7.32
C GLY A 463 -0.47 20.01 -6.73
#